data_AF-A0AAX2RRP5-F1
#
_entry.id   AF-A0AAX2RRP5-F1
#
_cell.length_a   1.000
_cell.length_b   1.000
_cell.length_c   1.000
_cell.angle_alpha   90.00
_cell.angle_beta   90.00
_cell.angle_gamma   90.00
#
_symmetry.space_group_name_H-M   'P 1'
#
loop_
_entity.id
_entity.type
_entity.pdbx_description
1 polymer ?
#
loop_
_entity_poly.entity_id
_entity_poly.type
_entity_poly.pdbx_seq_one_letter_code
_entity_poly.pdbx_strand_id
1 'polypeptide(L)' 'MGVKANISATEFPKQGALLGKRVLVCFHHDTSRITEGVVLRDDAEAPSRTIIHLDDGRVVLDTECQFQPL' A
#
# COMPACT_ATOMS: atom_id res chain seq x y z
N MET A 1 -13.71 5.60 -17.21
CA MET A 1 -13.68 4.16 -17.54
C MET A 1 -12.23 3.71 -17.43
N GLY A 2 -11.84 3.13 -16.29
CA GLY A 2 -10.44 2.90 -15.91
C GLY A 2 -9.98 1.48 -16.22
N VAL A 3 -9.66 1.21 -17.49
CA VAL A 3 -8.93 -0.01 -17.85
C VAL A 3 -7.44 0.31 -17.76
N LYS A 4 -6.73 -0.38 -16.88
CA LYS A 4 -5.26 -0.35 -16.84
C LYS A 4 -4.76 -1.57 -17.60
N ALA A 5 -3.96 -1.36 -18.63
CA ALA A 5 -3.49 -2.42 -19.53
C ALA A 5 -2.76 -3.55 -18.79
N ASN A 6 -2.17 -3.26 -17.63
CA ASN A 6 -1.36 -4.19 -16.84
C ASN A 6 -2.14 -4.83 -15.68
N ILE A 7 -3.47 -4.80 -15.72
CA ILE A 7 -4.33 -5.41 -14.69
C ILE A 7 -5.43 -6.20 -15.38
N SER A 8 -5.40 -7.52 -15.21
CA SER A 8 -6.45 -8.44 -15.63
C SER A 8 -6.99 -9.21 -14.41
N ALA A 9 -7.86 -10.19 -14.63
CA ALA A 9 -8.37 -11.04 -13.55
C ALA A 9 -7.26 -11.90 -12.90
N THR A 10 -6.16 -12.12 -13.61
CA THR A 10 -5.07 -13.03 -13.21
C THR A 10 -3.70 -12.37 -13.26
N GLU A 11 -3.57 -11.23 -13.95
CA GLU A 11 -2.31 -10.51 -14.08
C GLU A 11 -2.38 -9.21 -13.31
N PHE A 12 -1.37 -9.01 -12.48
CA PHE A 12 -1.19 -7.80 -11.70
C PHE A 12 0.12 -7.12 -12.11
N PRO A 13 0.26 -5.81 -11.87
CA PRO A 13 1.49 -5.09 -12.18
C PRO A 13 2.66 -5.70 -11.43
N LYS A 14 3.86 -5.53 -11.97
CA LYS A 14 5.08 -5.95 -11.29
C LYS A 14 5.11 -5.37 -9.88
N GLN A 15 5.23 -6.25 -8.89
CA GLN A 15 5.28 -5.84 -7.50
C GLN A 15 6.70 -5.35 -7.15
N GLY A 16 6.78 -4.30 -6.34
CA GLY A 16 8.01 -3.69 -5.85
C GLY A 16 8.53 -4.38 -4.59
N ALA A 17 9.57 -3.77 -4.02
CA ALA A 17 10.32 -4.35 -2.90
C ALA A 17 9.57 -4.30 -1.56
N LEU A 18 8.49 -3.52 -1.47
CA LEU A 18 7.73 -3.34 -0.24
C LEU A 18 6.62 -4.39 -0.07
N LEU A 19 6.31 -5.19 -1.10
CA LEU A 19 5.29 -6.23 -0.99
C LEU A 19 5.55 -7.18 0.19
N GLY A 20 4.55 -7.35 1.05
CA GLY A 20 4.60 -8.21 2.23
C GLY A 20 5.47 -7.68 3.37
N LYS A 21 6.02 -6.47 3.26
CA LYS A 21 6.79 -5.85 4.34
C LYS A 21 5.86 -5.24 5.37
N ARG A 22 6.32 -5.26 6.62
CA ARG A 22 5.70 -4.52 7.73
C ARG A 22 6.08 -3.05 7.62
N VAL A 23 5.09 -2.20 7.80
CA VAL A 23 5.23 -0.75 7.71
C VAL A 23 4.54 -0.11 8.91
N LEU A 24 5.06 1.03 9.34
CA LEU A 24 4.41 1.93 10.28
C LEU A 24 3.65 2.98 9.47
N VAL A 25 2.37 3.18 9.78
CA VAL A 25 1.49 4.12 9.11
C VAL A 25 1.03 5.20 10.08
N CYS A 26 1.07 6.45 9.65
CA CYS A 26 0.46 7.57 10.35
C CYS A 26 -0.45 8.37 9.41
N PHE A 27 -1.46 9.01 10.01
CA PHE A 27 -2.42 9.84 9.29
C PHE A 27 -2.20 11.30 9.67
N HIS A 28 -2.31 12.20 8.70
CA HIS A 28 -2.17 13.65 8.92
C HIS A 28 -0.86 14.06 9.63
N HIS A 29 0.23 13.32 9.41
CA HIS A 29 1.51 13.49 10.13
C HIS A 29 1.42 13.39 11.67
N ASP A 30 0.35 12.80 12.21
CA ASP A 30 0.22 12.59 13.65
C ASP A 30 1.08 11.39 14.11
N THR A 31 2.32 11.68 14.49
CA THR A 31 3.29 10.69 14.98
C THR A 31 2.95 10.14 16.36
N SER A 32 1.96 10.70 17.06
CA SER A 32 1.47 10.15 18.33
C SER A 32 0.55 8.93 18.13
N ARG A 33 0.04 8.74 16.91
CA ARG A 33 -0.92 7.68 16.54
C ARG A 33 -0.42 6.90 15.34
N ILE A 34 0.63 6.11 15.58
CA ILE A 34 1.20 5.21 14.58
C ILE A 34 0.48 3.86 14.67
N THR A 35 0.08 3.34 13.52
CA THR A 35 -0.53 2.02 13.38
C THR A 35 0.39 1.14 12.53
N GLU A 36 0.67 -0.07 12.99
CA GLU A 36 1.42 -1.06 12.19
C GLU A 36 0.51 -1.67 11.12
N GLY A 37 1.11 -2.10 10.03
CA GLY A 37 0.44 -2.83 8.97
C GLY A 37 1.38 -3.59 8.06
N VAL A 38 0.81 -4.30 7.09
CA VAL A 38 1.50 -5.07 6.06
C VAL A 38 1.10 -4.54 4.68
N VAL A 39 2.09 -4.32 3.83
CA VAL A 39 1.85 -3.93 2.43
C VAL A 39 1.31 -5.14 1.66
N LEU A 40 0.05 -5.06 1.24
CA LEU A 40 -0.60 -6.10 0.44
C LEU A 40 -0.30 -5.99 -1.05
N ARG A 41 0.03 -4.78 -1.51
CA ARG A 41 0.33 -4.48 -2.90
C ARG A 41 1.28 -3.31 -2.96
N ASP A 42 2.27 -3.40 -3.82
CA ASP A 42 3.24 -2.33 -4.09
C ASP A 42 3.54 -2.36 -5.58
N ASP A 43 2.84 -1.56 -6.38
CA ASP A 43 3.07 -1.62 -7.83
C ASP A 43 4.33 -0.83 -8.22
N ALA A 44 5.37 -1.53 -8.68
CA ALA A 44 6.57 -0.91 -9.24
C ALA A 44 6.35 -0.32 -10.66
N GLU A 45 5.23 -0.69 -11.29
CA GLU A 45 4.82 -0.22 -12.61
C GLU A 45 3.43 0.41 -12.54
N ALA A 46 3.01 1.11 -13.59
CA ALA A 46 1.69 1.71 -13.64
C ALA A 46 0.59 0.66 -13.31
N PRO A 47 -0.31 0.94 -12.35
CA PRO A 47 -0.74 2.26 -11.88
C PRO A 47 0.00 2.83 -10.67
N SER A 48 1.11 2.22 -10.21
CA SER A 48 1.89 2.69 -9.06
C SER A 48 1.05 2.89 -7.80
N ARG A 49 0.24 1.87 -7.49
CA ARG A 49 -0.59 1.83 -6.29
C ARG A 49 0.06 0.96 -5.23
N THR A 50 0.07 1.48 -4.01
CA THR A 50 0.48 0.73 -2.84
C THR A 50 -0.71 0.63 -1.89
N ILE A 51 -1.02 -0.61 -1.49
CA ILE A 51 -2.15 -0.94 -0.61
C ILE A 51 -1.56 -1.52 0.66
N ILE A 52 -1.97 -0.97 1.80
CA ILE A 52 -1.48 -1.34 3.11
C ILE A 52 -2.67 -1.82 3.94
N HIS A 53 -2.54 -3.00 4.53
CA HIS A 53 -3.49 -3.53 5.49
C HIS A 53 -2.97 -3.29 6.89
N LEU A 54 -3.68 -2.46 7.64
CA LEU A 54 -3.37 -2.14 9.02
C LEU A 54 -3.79 -3.27 9.95
N ASP A 55 -3.08 -3.42 11.07
CA ASP A 55 -3.35 -4.47 12.06
C ASP A 55 -4.73 -4.30 12.75
N ASP A 56 -5.33 -3.12 12.65
CA ASP A 56 -6.69 -2.85 13.11
C ASP A 56 -7.80 -3.26 12.13
N GLY A 57 -7.41 -3.87 10.99
CA GLY A 57 -8.32 -4.37 9.97
C GLY A 57 -8.71 -3.35 8.90
N ARG A 58 -8.20 -2.12 8.95
CA ARG A 58 -8.39 -1.12 7.88
C ARG A 58 -7.45 -1.39 6.71
N VAL A 59 -7.89 -1.10 5.51
CA VAL A 59 -7.06 -1.10 4.29
C VAL A 59 -6.96 0.33 3.80
N VAL A 60 -5.74 0.81 3.61
CA VAL A 60 -5.46 2.19 3.18
C VAL A 60 -4.52 2.22 1.99
N LEU A 61 -4.64 3.28 1.20
CA LEU A 61 -3.72 3.57 0.10
C LEU A 61 -2.55 4.42 0.57
N ASP A 62 -1.42 4.33 -0.14
CA ASP A 62 -0.29 5.24 0.03
C ASP A 62 -0.67 6.71 -0.12
N THR A 63 -1.71 7.01 -0.90
CA THR A 63 -2.20 8.38 -1.08
C THR A 63 -3.04 8.90 0.08
N GLU A 64 -3.44 8.03 1.02
CA GLU A 64 -4.31 8.37 2.15
C GLU A 64 -3.53 8.48 3.48
N CYS A 65 -2.25 8.10 3.48
CA CYS A 65 -1.45 8.01 4.69
C CYS A 65 0.04 8.32 4.43
N GLN A 66 0.81 8.44 5.49
CA GLN A 66 2.27 8.41 5.42
C GLN A 66 2.71 7.08 6.02
N PHE A 67 3.66 6.40 5.37
CA PHE A 67 4.16 5.13 5.86
C PHE A 67 5.68 5.05 5.77
N GLN A 68 6.27 4.23 6.64
CA GLN A 68 7.70 3.91 6.61
C GLN A 68 7.91 2.40 6.80
N PRO A 69 8.83 1.78 6.05
CA PRO A 69 9.22 0.39 6.29
C PRO A 69 9.94 0.23 7.63
N LEU A 70 9.68 -0.90 8.29
CA LEU A 70 10.40 -1.35 9.50
C LEU A 70 11.74 -2.02 9.16
#